data_AF-A0A2P2I7E2-F1
#
_entry.id   AF-A0A2P2I7E2-F1
#
_cell.length_a   1.000
_cell.length_b   1.000
_cell.length_c   1.000
_cell.angle_alpha   90.00
_cell.angle_beta   90.00
_cell.angle_gamma   90.00
#
_symmetry.space_group_name_H-M   'P 1'
#
loop_
_entity.id
_entity.type
_entity.pdbx_description
1 polymer ?
#
loop_
_entity_poly.entity_id
_entity_poly.type
_entity_poly.pdbx_seq_one_letter_code
_entity_poly.pdbx_strand_id
1 'polypeptide(L)'
;VVEEIVNAESGAPCAQRHYKKKQVIDQLKKSLVPHTTGKHLTESAAVTCVKLCKVATYINTTDSNNVVFLLVQSIINDLKMLLFNPAKPFSRGQLFICQDVDLMIDCFVSLFRINPH
;
A
#
# COMPACT_ATOMS: atom_id res chain seq x y z
N VAL A 1 -4.08 16.61 5.01
CA VAL A 1 -4.07 16.13 3.60
C VAL A 1 -4.46 14.67 3.50
N VAL A 2 -3.67 13.71 4.02
CA VAL A 2 -4.05 12.28 4.00
C VAL A 2 -5.37 12.06 4.73
N GLU A 3 -5.57 12.75 5.86
CA GLU A 3 -6.80 12.71 6.64
C GLU A 3 -8.03 13.14 5.84
N GLU A 4 -7.93 14.28 5.18
CA GLU A 4 -9.00 14.81 4.33
C GLU A 4 -9.31 13.88 3.14
N ILE A 5 -8.30 13.18 2.61
CA ILE A 5 -8.48 12.21 1.53
C ILE A 5 -9.19 10.95 2.02
N VAL A 6 -8.78 10.41 3.17
CA VAL A 6 -9.42 9.22 3.78
C VAL A 6 -10.85 9.54 4.20
N ASN A 7 -11.10 10.69 4.83
CA ASN A 7 -12.44 11.11 5.22
C ASN A 7 -13.35 11.33 4.00
N ALA A 8 -12.79 11.71 2.84
CA ALA A 8 -13.53 11.82 1.60
C ALA A 8 -13.92 10.47 0.97
N GLU A 9 -13.40 9.34 1.47
CA GLU A 9 -13.93 8.01 1.14
C GLU A 9 -15.22 7.73 1.92
N SER A 10 -15.39 8.33 3.10
CA SER A 10 -16.59 8.26 3.94
C SER A 10 -17.65 9.32 3.60
N GLY A 11 -17.51 10.01 2.46
CA GLY A 11 -18.47 11.00 1.97
C GLY A 11 -18.21 12.45 2.38
N ALA A 12 -17.10 12.74 3.08
CA ALA A 12 -16.74 14.12 3.41
C ALA A 12 -16.28 14.92 2.16
N PRO A 13 -16.54 16.24 2.11
CA PRO A 13 -16.03 17.08 1.04
C PRO A 13 -14.49 17.14 1.06
N CYS A 14 -13.87 16.89 -0.09
CA CYS A 14 -12.42 16.98 -0.30
C CYS A 14 -12.09 18.31 -0.99
N ALA A 15 -11.15 19.09 -0.45
CA ALA A 15 -10.73 20.31 -1.10
C ALA A 15 -10.18 20.02 -2.51
N GLN A 16 -10.53 20.87 -3.47
CA GLN A 16 -10.16 20.70 -4.88
C GLN A 16 -8.64 20.53 -5.08
N ARG A 17 -7.82 21.17 -4.23
CA ARG A 17 -6.35 21.05 -4.21
C ARG A 17 -5.84 19.64 -3.82
N HIS A 18 -6.66 18.83 -3.16
CA HIS A 18 -6.31 17.47 -2.71
C HIS A 18 -6.85 16.38 -3.65
N TYR A 19 -7.68 16.72 -4.63
CA TYR A 19 -8.29 15.76 -5.56
C TYR A 19 -7.25 14.92 -6.32
N LYS A 20 -6.17 15.54 -6.81
CA LYS A 20 -5.06 14.81 -7.46
C LYS A 20 -4.40 13.80 -6.52
N LYS A 21 -4.23 14.16 -5.24
CA LYS A 21 -3.63 13.27 -4.23
C LYS A 21 -4.58 12.12 -3.88
N LYS A 22 -5.89 12.37 -3.81
CA LYS A 22 -6.92 11.32 -3.70
C LYS A 22 -6.88 10.36 -4.87
N GLN A 23 -6.87 10.86 -6.11
CA GLN A 23 -6.77 10.02 -7.30
C GLN A 23 -5.52 9.13 -7.29
N VAL A 24 -4.37 9.61 -6.83
CA VAL A 24 -3.16 8.78 -6.70
C VAL A 24 -3.40 7.61 -5.73
N ILE A 25 -4.03 7.87 -4.59
CA ILE A 25 -4.36 6.82 -3.61
C ILE A 25 -5.36 5.81 -4.20
N ASP A 26 -6.41 6.28 -4.88
CA ASP A 26 -7.39 5.41 -5.54
C ASP A 26 -6.74 4.53 -6.61
N GLN A 27 -5.80 5.09 -7.38
CA GLN A 27 -5.05 4.35 -8.40
C GLN A 27 -4.08 3.34 -7.79
N LEU A 28 -3.44 3.66 -6.65
CA LEU A 28 -2.61 2.71 -5.91
C LEU A 28 -3.43 1.49 -5.48
N LYS A 29 -4.58 1.71 -4.84
CA LYS A 29 -5.49 0.62 -4.42
C LYS A 29 -5.88 -0.26 -5.60
N LYS A 30 -6.32 0.36 -6.70
CA LYS A 30 -6.70 -0.37 -7.93
C LYS A 30 -5.56 -1.15 -8.56
N SER A 31 -4.34 -0.63 -8.50
CA SER A 31 -3.17 -1.24 -9.17
C SER A 31 -2.63 -2.48 -8.46
N LEU A 32 -2.99 -2.69 -7.19
CA LEU A 32 -2.65 -3.90 -6.45
C LEU A 32 -3.54 -5.10 -6.81
N VAL A 33 -4.72 -4.85 -7.41
CA VAL A 33 -5.66 -5.90 -7.78
C VAL A 33 -5.22 -6.55 -9.10
N PRO A 34 -5.03 -7.89 -9.16
CA PRO A 34 -4.42 -8.58 -10.31
C PRO A 34 -5.14 -8.47 -11.66
N HIS A 35 -6.34 -7.91 -11.72
CA HIS A 35 -7.24 -7.97 -12.89
C HIS A 35 -7.46 -6.64 -13.63
N THR A 36 -6.85 -5.54 -13.20
CA THR A 36 -7.32 -4.21 -13.63
C THR A 36 -6.25 -3.30 -14.24
N THR A 37 -4.96 -3.59 -14.11
CA THR A 37 -3.88 -2.63 -14.45
C THR A 37 -2.67 -3.25 -15.15
N GLY A 38 -1.90 -2.42 -15.85
CA GLY A 38 -0.69 -2.83 -16.57
C GLY A 38 0.47 -3.17 -15.62
N LYS A 39 1.32 -4.12 -16.03
CA LYS A 39 2.41 -4.69 -15.20
C LYS A 39 3.25 -3.64 -14.45
N HIS A 40 3.72 -2.60 -15.14
CA HIS A 40 4.55 -1.54 -14.53
C HIS A 40 3.83 -0.72 -13.45
N LEU A 41 2.51 -0.54 -13.57
CA LEU A 41 1.71 0.14 -12.56
C LEU A 41 1.60 -0.70 -11.30
N THR A 42 1.34 -2.01 -11.45
CA THR A 42 1.33 -2.97 -10.34
C THR A 42 2.68 -3.03 -9.62
N GLU A 43 3.79 -3.07 -10.36
CA GLU A 43 5.14 -3.08 -9.82
C GLU A 43 5.43 -1.81 -9.00
N SER A 44 5.09 -0.64 -9.55
CA SER A 44 5.28 0.65 -8.87
C SER A 44 4.37 0.80 -7.65
N ALA A 45 3.14 0.32 -7.76
CA ALA A 45 2.18 0.30 -6.65
C ALA A 45 2.66 -0.59 -5.51
N ALA A 46 3.18 -1.78 -5.80
CA ALA A 46 3.74 -2.68 -4.80
C ALA A 46 4.86 -2.00 -4.00
N VAL A 47 5.84 -1.39 -4.69
CA VAL A 47 6.95 -0.66 -4.04
C VAL A 47 6.43 0.47 -3.16
N THR A 48 5.49 1.26 -3.68
CA THR A 48 4.93 2.40 -2.94
C THR A 48 4.17 1.95 -1.70
N CYS A 49 3.39 0.87 -1.81
CA CYS A 49 2.57 0.35 -0.72
C CYS A 49 3.42 -0.29 0.38
N VAL A 50 4.50 -1.00 0.05
CA VAL A 50 5.45 -1.49 1.06
C VAL A 50 6.12 -0.33 1.80
N LYS A 51 6.53 0.72 1.07
CA LYS A 51 7.09 1.93 1.72
C LYS A 51 6.08 2.59 2.65
N LEU A 52 4.81 2.62 2.26
CA LEU A 52 3.73 3.14 3.12
C LEU A 52 3.56 2.28 4.39
N CYS A 53 3.54 0.94 4.26
CA CYS A 53 3.51 0.04 5.41
C CYS A 53 4.70 0.30 6.34
N LYS A 54 5.91 0.46 5.79
CA LYS A 54 7.10 0.77 6.57
C LYS A 54 6.99 2.11 7.29
N VAL A 55 6.47 3.16 6.64
CA VAL A 55 6.20 4.46 7.27
C VAL A 55 5.21 4.32 8.42
N ALA A 56 4.15 3.52 8.25
CA ALA A 56 3.17 3.31 9.30
C ALA A 56 3.75 2.66 10.57
N THR A 57 4.88 1.93 10.48
CA THR A 57 5.57 1.38 11.67
C THR A 57 6.21 2.44 12.56
N TYR A 58 6.42 3.65 12.06
CA TYR A 58 6.97 4.78 12.82
C TYR A 58 5.89 5.69 13.40
N ILE A 59 4.62 5.40 13.12
CA ILE A 59 3.48 6.10 13.67
C ILE A 59 3.04 5.35 14.93
N ASN A 60 2.69 6.09 15.98
CA ASN A 60 2.27 5.49 17.23
C ASN A 60 0.99 4.66 17.02
N THR A 61 1.07 3.35 17.25
CA THR A 61 -0.01 2.38 17.02
C THR A 61 -1.17 2.53 17.99
N THR A 62 -1.03 3.33 19.05
CA THR A 62 -2.13 3.67 19.98
C THR A 62 -3.17 4.61 19.37
N ASP A 63 -2.86 5.27 18.25
CA ASP A 63 -3.78 6.12 17.51
C ASP A 63 -4.37 5.37 16.31
N SER A 64 -5.36 4.50 16.58
CA SER A 64 -6.06 3.74 15.55
C SER A 64 -6.90 4.61 14.60
N ASN A 65 -7.15 5.87 14.97
CA ASN A 65 -7.78 6.88 14.12
C ASN A 65 -6.77 7.55 13.18
N ASN A 66 -5.49 7.20 13.27
CA ASN A 66 -4.50 7.72 12.36
C ASN A 66 -4.80 7.28 10.92
N VAL A 67 -4.98 8.27 10.07
CA VAL A 67 -5.38 8.09 8.67
C VAL A 67 -4.38 7.32 7.82
N VAL A 68 -3.11 7.31 8.22
CA VAL A 68 -2.09 6.47 7.56
C VAL A 68 -2.33 5.01 7.90
N PHE A 69 -2.74 4.69 9.13
CA PHE A 69 -3.08 3.34 9.54
C PHE A 69 -4.33 2.84 8.81
N LEU A 70 -5.39 3.66 8.73
CA LEU A 70 -6.59 3.34 7.94
C LEU A 70 -6.26 3.07 6.46
N LEU A 71 -5.39 3.89 5.88
CA LEU A 71 -4.94 3.70 4.51
C LEU A 71 -4.16 2.38 4.35
N VAL A 72 -3.24 2.07 5.25
CA VAL A 72 -2.51 0.78 5.23
C VAL A 72 -3.46 -0.41 5.38
N GLN A 73 -4.43 -0.34 6.28
CA GLN A 73 -5.44 -1.39 6.45
C GLN A 73 -6.23 -1.65 5.16
N SER A 74 -6.52 -0.59 4.38
CA SER A 74 -7.25 -0.74 3.12
C SER A 74 -6.47 -1.43 1.98
N ILE A 75 -5.13 -1.52 2.08
CA ILE A 75 -4.28 -2.09 1.01
C ILE A 75 -3.55 -3.38 1.43
N ILE A 76 -3.50 -3.67 2.73
CA ILE A 76 -2.62 -4.70 3.31
C ILE A 76 -2.88 -6.11 2.74
N ASN A 77 -4.15 -6.44 2.52
CA ASN A 77 -4.55 -7.76 2.04
C ASN A 77 -4.20 -7.95 0.57
N ASP A 78 -4.48 -6.95 -0.27
CA ASP A 78 -4.12 -6.98 -1.69
C ASP A 78 -2.60 -7.01 -1.86
N LEU A 79 -1.86 -6.25 -1.05
CA LEU A 79 -0.40 -6.26 -1.07
C LEU A 79 0.18 -7.62 -0.66
N LYS A 80 -0.39 -8.28 0.36
CA LYS A 80 0.00 -9.63 0.76
C LYS A 80 -0.25 -10.63 -0.36
N MET A 81 -1.45 -10.61 -0.96
CA MET A 81 -1.82 -11.47 -2.07
C MET A 81 -0.93 -11.22 -3.30
N LEU A 82 -0.48 -9.99 -3.53
CA LEU A 82 0.41 -9.69 -4.64
C LEU A 82 1.84 -10.21 -4.41
N LEU A 83 2.42 -9.92 -3.23
CA LEU A 83 3.83 -10.21 -2.96
C LEU A 83 4.10 -11.66 -2.56
N PHE A 84 3.16 -12.32 -1.89
CA PHE A 84 3.37 -13.64 -1.28
C PHE A 84 2.49 -14.75 -1.87
N ASN A 85 2.01 -14.58 -3.11
CA ASN A 85 1.23 -15.63 -3.77
C ASN A 85 2.16 -16.71 -4.37
N PRO A 86 2.16 -17.94 -3.83
CA PRO A 86 3.02 -19.01 -4.33
C PRO A 86 2.63 -19.49 -5.74
N ALA A 87 1.36 -19.33 -6.14
CA ALA A 87 0.89 -19.70 -7.47
C ALA A 87 1.31 -18.69 -8.54
N LYS A 88 1.60 -17.44 -8.15
CA LYS A 88 2.07 -16.37 -9.04
C LYS A 88 3.09 -15.49 -8.31
N PRO A 89 4.36 -15.93 -8.20
CA PRO A 89 5.39 -15.19 -7.50
C PRO A 89 5.56 -13.78 -8.07
N PHE A 90 5.67 -12.80 -7.19
CA PHE A 90 5.99 -11.43 -7.59
C PHE A 90 7.40 -11.37 -8.19
N SER A 91 7.52 -10.76 -9.37
CA SER A 91 8.82 -10.49 -9.98
C SER A 91 8.75 -9.32 -10.97
N ARG A 92 9.68 -8.39 -10.83
CA ARG A 92 9.94 -7.30 -11.79
C ARG A 92 10.91 -7.69 -12.91
N GLY A 93 11.36 -8.95 -12.93
CA GLY A 93 12.33 -9.48 -13.88
C GLY A 93 13.69 -9.80 -13.24
N GLN A 94 14.56 -10.46 -14.00
CA GLN A 94 15.81 -11.04 -13.48
C GLN A 94 16.77 -10.00 -12.87
N LEU A 95 16.76 -8.77 -13.38
CA LEU A 95 17.61 -7.69 -12.88
C LEU A 95 17.20 -7.17 -11.49
N PHE A 96 15.99 -7.52 -11.02
CA PHE A 96 15.40 -7.00 -9.80
C PHE A 96 15.23 -8.04 -8.68
N ILE A 97 15.75 -9.26 -8.84
CA ILE A 97 15.51 -10.37 -7.91
C ILE A 97 15.88 -9.99 -6.47
N CYS A 98 17.07 -9.41 -6.25
CA CYS A 98 17.50 -9.02 -4.91
C CYS A 98 16.58 -7.93 -4.34
N GLN A 99 16.22 -6.93 -5.15
CA GLN A 99 15.34 -5.83 -4.73
C GLN A 99 13.91 -6.30 -4.49
N ASP A 100 13.44 -7.35 -5.17
CA ASP A 100 12.13 -7.97 -4.96
C ASP A 100 12.12 -8.72 -3.62
N VAL A 101 13.19 -9.44 -3.29
CA VAL A 101 13.35 -10.11 -2.00
C VAL A 101 13.42 -9.09 -0.86
N ASP A 102 14.23 -8.03 -1.00
CA ASP A 102 14.31 -6.94 -0.01
C ASP A 102 12.95 -6.27 0.21
N LEU A 103 12.20 -6.06 -0.87
CA LEU A 103 10.84 -5.52 -0.82
C LEU A 103 9.89 -6.44 -0.05
N MET A 104 9.97 -7.75 -0.28
CA MET A 104 9.18 -8.75 0.43
C MET A 104 9.55 -8.81 1.92
N ILE A 105 10.84 -8.70 2.27
CA ILE A 105 11.31 -8.63 3.67
C ILE A 105 10.79 -7.37 4.35
N ASP A 106 10.94 -6.20 3.71
CA ASP A 106 10.45 -4.92 4.22
C ASP A 106 8.94 -4.97 4.46
N CYS A 107 8.19 -5.59 3.53
CA CYS A 107 6.77 -5.83 3.69
C CYS A 107 6.52 -6.68 4.94
N PHE A 108 7.11 -7.87 5.01
CA PHE A 108 6.89 -8.82 6.10
C PHE A 108 7.18 -8.21 7.49
N VAL A 109 8.33 -7.56 7.65
CA VAL A 109 8.72 -6.90 8.91
C VAL A 109 7.75 -5.77 9.27
N SER A 110 7.31 -4.99 8.28
CA SER A 110 6.36 -3.91 8.52
C SER A 110 5.01 -4.44 8.97
N LEU A 111 4.52 -5.50 8.32
CA LEU A 111 3.26 -6.15 8.67
C LEU A 111 3.27 -6.70 10.10
N PHE A 112 4.36 -7.33 10.51
CA PHE A 112 4.52 -7.84 11.88
C PHE A 112 4.51 -6.72 12.92
N ARG A 113 5.09 -5.55 12.62
CA ARG A 113 5.04 -4.39 13.52
C ARG A 113 3.65 -3.75 13.58
N ILE A 114 2.96 -3.68 12.44
CA ILE A 114 1.61 -3.11 12.33
C ILE A 114 0.59 -3.99 13.04
N ASN A 115 0.68 -5.31 12.86
CA ASN A 115 -0.16 -6.29 13.54
C ASN A 115 0.67 -7.51 13.96
N PRO A 116 1.16 -7.56 15.21
CA PRO A 116 1.99 -8.65 15.70
C PRO A 116 1.21 -9.93 16.05
N HIS A 117 -0.13 -9.92 15.92
CA HIS A 117 -1.04 -11.01 16.32
C HIS A 117 -1.82 -11.58 15.13
#